data_AF-A0A318SAQ8-F1
#
_entry.id   AF-A0A318SAQ8-F1
#
_cell.length_a   1.000
_cell.length_b   1.000
_cell.length_c   1.000
_cell.angle_alpha   90.00
_cell.angle_beta   90.00
_cell.angle_gamma   90.00
#
_symmetry.space_group_name_H-M   'P 1'
#
loop_
_entity.id
_entity.type
_entity.pdbx_description
1 polymer ?
#
loop_
_entity_poly.entity_id
_entity_poly.type
_entity_poly.pdbx_seq_one_letter_code
_entity_poly.pdbx_strand_id
1 'polypeptide(L)'
;MLSDVDAYRVIRTTNDTYAGVAAFVCHVCPDEPVNPAALQAADEALRAANVPPASWVAVVGEEIVGYTRGWRVQEDRFRLRVLVAPRHRGRGIGNALLEFAE
;
A
#
# COMPACT_ATOMS: atom_id res chain seq x y z
N MET A 1 30.58 -8.91 0.52
CA MET A 1 29.70 -8.92 1.70
C MET A 1 28.34 -8.43 1.23
N LEU A 2 27.50 -9.35 0.74
CA LEU A 2 26.12 -9.02 0.34
C LEU A 2 25.31 -8.98 1.63
N SER A 3 24.85 -7.79 2.01
CA SER A 3 23.99 -7.58 3.17
C SER A 3 22.73 -8.44 3.04
N ASP A 4 22.31 -9.09 4.12
CA ASP A 4 20.97 -9.64 4.28
C ASP A 4 19.95 -8.55 3.94
N VAL A 5 19.44 -8.58 2.71
CA VAL A 5 18.28 -7.78 2.34
C VAL A 5 17.10 -8.54 2.90
N ASP A 6 16.49 -8.03 3.97
CA ASP A 6 15.26 -8.61 4.51
C ASP A 6 14.27 -8.86 3.37
N ALA A 7 13.94 -10.13 3.15
CA ALA A 7 13.02 -10.52 2.08
C ALA A 7 11.63 -9.94 2.39
N TYR A 8 11.13 -9.11 1.48
CA TYR A 8 9.78 -8.56 1.58
C TYR A 8 8.78 -9.42 0.79
N ARG A 9 7.51 -9.34 1.16
CA ARG A 9 6.38 -9.92 0.41
C ARG A 9 5.38 -8.82 0.08
N VAL A 10 4.80 -8.86 -1.12
CA VAL A 10 3.68 -7.99 -1.49
C VAL A 10 2.39 -8.78 -1.32
N ILE A 11 1.44 -8.23 -0.55
CA ILE A 11 0.15 -8.85 -0.28
C ILE A 11 -0.97 -7.83 -0.49
N ARG A 12 -2.14 -8.32 -0.89
CA ARG A 12 -3.34 -7.48 -1.03
C ARG A 12 -3.78 -7.01 0.36
N THR A 13 -4.32 -5.80 0.43
CA THR A 13 -4.97 -5.34 1.68
C THR A 13 -6.14 -6.26 2.04
N THR A 14 -6.16 -6.69 3.30
CA THR A 14 -7.24 -7.45 3.94
C THR A 14 -7.73 -6.72 5.20
N ASN A 15 -8.79 -7.24 5.82
CA ASN A 15 -9.32 -6.71 7.08
C ASN A 15 -8.25 -6.55 8.17
N ASP A 16 -7.27 -7.47 8.20
CA ASP A 16 -6.20 -7.48 9.20
C ASP A 16 -5.13 -6.41 8.93
N THR A 17 -5.07 -5.85 7.73
CA THR A 17 -4.02 -4.91 7.32
C THR A 17 -4.42 -3.44 7.50
N TYR A 18 -5.71 -3.09 7.50
CA TYR A 18 -6.12 -1.68 7.42
C TYR A 18 -5.64 -0.82 8.58
N ALA A 19 -5.65 -1.34 9.81
CA ALA A 19 -5.12 -0.64 10.97
C ALA A 19 -3.62 -0.38 10.83
N GLY A 20 -2.86 -1.39 10.37
CA GLY A 20 -1.43 -1.27 10.11
C GLY A 20 -1.12 -0.31 8.97
N VAL A 21 -1.90 -0.32 7.88
CA VAL A 21 -1.75 0.62 6.76
C VAL A 21 -1.98 2.05 7.24
N ALA A 22 -3.06 2.31 7.99
CA ALA A 22 -3.33 3.64 8.51
C ALA A 22 -2.17 4.14 9.39
N ALA A 23 -1.68 3.30 10.31
CA ALA A 23 -0.53 3.62 11.14
C ALA A 23 0.74 3.89 10.31
N PHE A 24 1.02 3.05 9.31
CA PHE A 24 2.16 3.21 8.41
C PHE A 24 2.08 4.53 7.62
N VAL A 25 0.93 4.84 7.02
CA VAL A 25 0.77 6.08 6.24
C VAL A 25 0.91 7.29 7.14
N CYS A 26 0.28 7.31 8.32
CA CYS A 26 0.44 8.40 9.28
C CYS A 26 1.90 8.56 9.75
N HIS A 27 2.66 7.47 9.85
CA HIS A 27 4.07 7.54 10.21
C HIS A 27 4.94 8.14 9.08
N VAL A 28 4.71 7.73 7.83
CA VAL A 28 5.50 8.17 6.67
C VAL A 28 5.06 9.55 6.16
N CYS A 29 3.79 9.89 6.32
CA CYS A 29 3.14 11.12 5.87
C CYS A 29 2.26 11.69 7.02
N PRO A 30 2.87 12.30 8.05
CA PRO A 30 2.14 12.75 9.25
C PRO A 30 1.08 13.83 8.99
N ASP A 31 1.26 14.61 7.91
CA ASP A 31 0.32 15.65 7.51
C ASP A 31 -0.95 15.10 6.81
N GLU A 32 -1.01 13.79 6.60
CA GLU A 32 -2.12 13.12 5.92
C GLU A 32 -2.70 12.02 6.82
N PRO A 33 -3.53 12.38 7.82
CA PRO A 33 -4.12 11.39 8.70
C PRO A 33 -5.05 10.47 7.92
N VAL A 34 -4.83 9.17 8.07
CA VAL A 34 -5.63 8.14 7.40
C VAL A 34 -6.47 7.39 8.42
N ASN A 35 -7.76 7.25 8.14
CA ASN A 35 -8.68 6.45 8.93
C ASN A 35 -8.76 5.01 8.35
N PRO A 36 -8.51 3.96 9.16
CA PRO A 36 -8.54 2.57 8.67
C PRO A 36 -9.92 2.13 8.16
N ALA A 37 -11.02 2.58 8.80
CA ALA A 37 -12.37 2.25 8.35
C ALA A 37 -12.69 2.92 7.00
N ALA A 38 -12.16 4.12 6.75
CA ALA A 38 -12.33 4.80 5.47
C ALA A 38 -11.55 4.10 4.33
N LEU A 39 -10.35 3.58 4.62
CA LEU A 39 -9.61 2.74 3.67
C LEU A 39 -10.40 1.48 3.33
N GLN A 40 -10.88 0.76 4.36
CA GLN A 40 -11.66 -0.45 4.20
C GLN A 40 -12.92 -0.20 3.35
N ALA A 41 -13.71 0.81 3.71
CA ALA A 41 -14.94 1.14 3.01
C ALA A 41 -14.69 1.47 1.54
N ALA A 42 -13.57 2.13 1.22
CA ALA A 42 -13.24 2.45 -0.16
C ALA A 42 -12.79 1.21 -0.97
N ASP A 43 -12.00 0.31 -0.39
CA ASP A 43 -11.64 -0.97 -1.03
C ASP A 43 -12.85 -1.90 -1.18
N GLU A 44 -13.80 -1.86 -0.25
CA GLU A 44 -15.09 -2.59 -0.34
C GLU A 44 -15.98 -2.03 -1.46
N ALA A 45 -16.08 -0.71 -1.58
CA ALA A 45 -16.86 -0.07 -2.64
C ALA A 45 -16.33 -0.43 -4.04
N LEU A 46 -15.01 -0.48 -4.22
CA LEU A 46 -14.40 -0.92 -5.48
C LEU A 46 -14.75 -2.39 -5.77
N ARG A 47 -14.61 -3.28 -4.78
CA ARG A 47 -15.00 -4.69 -4.93
C ARG A 47 -16.47 -4.86 -5.29
N ALA A 48 -17.37 -4.12 -4.65
CA ALA A 48 -18.80 -4.16 -4.93
C ALA A 48 -19.13 -3.70 -6.37
N ALA A 49 -18.32 -2.80 -6.92
CA ALA A 49 -18.42 -2.35 -8.31
C ALA A 49 -17.73 -3.29 -9.32
N ASN A 50 -17.23 -4.46 -8.89
CA ASN A 50 -16.37 -5.36 -9.67
C ASN A 50 -15.12 -4.66 -10.23
N VAL A 51 -14.66 -3.60 -9.55
CA VAL A 51 -13.38 -2.95 -9.82
C VAL A 51 -12.34 -3.57 -8.89
N PRO A 52 -11.25 -4.14 -9.39
CA PRO A 52 -10.20 -4.68 -8.53
C PRO A 52 -9.72 -3.58 -7.56
N PRO A 53 -9.68 -3.85 -6.24
CA PRO A 53 -9.09 -2.88 -5.33
C PRO A 53 -7.59 -2.76 -5.67
N ALA A 54 -7.11 -1.54 -5.80
CA ALA A 54 -5.73 -1.25 -6.21
C ALA A 54 -4.78 -1.08 -5.00
N SER A 55 -5.17 -1.59 -3.84
CA SER A 55 -4.46 -1.42 -2.58
C SER A 55 -3.63 -2.67 -2.25
N TRP A 56 -2.32 -2.47 -2.05
CA TRP A 56 -1.37 -3.53 -1.69
C TRP A 56 -0.39 -3.02 -0.65
N VAL A 57 0.17 -3.94 0.15
CA VAL A 57 1.21 -3.65 1.13
C VAL A 57 2.43 -4.52 0.90
N ALA A 58 3.60 -3.96 1.16
CA ALA A 58 4.85 -4.70 1.26
C ALA A 58 5.15 -4.94 2.73
N VAL A 59 5.44 -6.19 3.09
CA VAL A 59 5.73 -6.60 4.47
C VAL A 59 7.10 -7.25 4.59
N VAL A 60 7.81 -6.94 5.68
CA VAL A 60 9.02 -7.64 6.14
C VAL A 60 8.69 -8.29 7.47
N GLY A 61 8.67 -9.62 7.51
CA GLY A 61 8.05 -10.33 8.63
C GLY A 61 6.56 -9.94 8.76
N GLU A 62 6.21 -9.28 9.87
CA GLU A 62 4.89 -8.73 10.17
C GLU A 62 4.83 -7.20 10.00
N GLU A 63 5.95 -6.53 9.76
CA GLU A 63 6.03 -5.08 9.61
C GLU A 63 5.59 -4.64 8.21
N ILE A 64 4.67 -3.68 8.12
CA ILE A 64 4.36 -3.00 6.85
C ILE A 64 5.47 -1.99 6.57
N VAL A 65 6.20 -2.21 5.47
CA VAL A 65 7.32 -1.37 5.04
C VAL A 65 7.01 -0.60 3.76
N GLY A 66 5.86 -0.87 3.13
CA GLY A 66 5.40 -0.16 1.96
C GLY A 66 3.91 -0.34 1.72
N TYR A 67 3.33 0.60 0.98
CA TYR A 67 1.91 0.62 0.65
C TYR A 67 1.71 1.27 -0.71
N THR A 68 0.80 0.73 -1.51
CA THR A 68 0.32 1.34 -2.74
C THR A 68 -1.19 1.40 -2.76
N ARG A 69 -1.72 2.40 -3.45
CA ARG A 69 -3.14 2.49 -3.79
C ARG A 69 -3.34 3.22 -5.10
N GLY A 70 -4.15 2.63 -5.97
CA GLY A 70 -4.73 3.30 -7.14
C GLY A 70 -6.15 3.76 -6.90
N TRP A 71 -6.53 4.88 -7.51
CA TRP A 71 -7.92 5.30 -7.62
C TRP A 71 -8.15 6.09 -8.91
N ARG A 72 -9.35 5.94 -9.46
CA ARG A 72 -9.79 6.71 -10.61
C ARG A 72 -10.06 8.15 -10.17
N VAL A 73 -9.49 9.12 -10.89
CA VAL A 73 -9.72 10.55 -10.64
C VAL A 73 -10.57 11.20 -11.74
N GLN A 74 -10.55 10.64 -12.95
CA GLN A 74 -11.41 11.00 -14.10
C GLN A 74 -11.64 9.74 -14.97
N GLU A 75 -12.53 9.82 -15.97
CA GLU A 75 -12.88 8.69 -16.85
C GLU A 75 -11.65 7.93 -17.37
N ASP A 76 -10.66 8.67 -17.89
CA ASP A 76 -9.43 8.11 -18.46
C ASP A 76 -8.18 8.39 -17.61
N ARG A 77 -8.34 8.72 -16.32
CA ARG A 77 -7.20 9.05 -15.45
C ARG A 77 -7.25 8.33 -14.13
N PHE A 78 -6.14 7.68 -13.82
CA PHE A 78 -5.88 7.09 -12.52
C PHE A 78 -4.77 7.85 -11.82
N ARG A 79 -4.92 7.96 -10.50
CA ARG A 79 -3.82 8.35 -9.63
C ARG A 79 -3.37 7.12 -8.88
N LEU A 80 -2.07 6.94 -8.86
CA LEU A 80 -1.42 5.93 -8.04
C LEU A 80 -0.60 6.62 -6.96
N ARG A 81 -0.64 6.07 -5.75
CA ARG A 81 0.23 6.45 -4.65
C ARG A 81 1.07 5.25 -4.28
N VAL A 82 2.37 5.45 -4.13
CA VAL A 82 3.30 4.47 -3.57
C VAL A 82 4.09 5.11 -2.44
N LEU A 83 4.14 4.43 -1.31
CA LEU A 83 4.90 4.83 -0.12
C LEU A 83 5.82 3.69 0.29
N VAL A 84 7.06 4.03 0.64
CA VAL A 84 8.04 3.08 1.18
C VAL A 84 8.70 3.72 2.40
N ALA A 85 8.75 2.96 3.50
CA ALA A 85 9.43 3.34 4.73
C ALA A 85 10.86 3.83 4.41
N PRO A 86 11.31 4.98 4.94
CA PRO A 86 12.63 5.52 4.63
C PRO A 86 13.78 4.52 4.77
N ARG A 87 13.74 3.66 5.79
CA ARG A 87 14.75 2.63 6.08
C ARG A 87 14.79 1.47 5.08
N HIS A 88 13.74 1.30 4.28
CA HIS A 88 13.59 0.23 3.30
C HIS A 88 13.65 0.71 1.84
N ARG A 89 13.95 2.00 1.61
CA ARG A 89 14.11 2.57 0.25
C ARG A 89 15.37 2.03 -0.43
N GLY A 90 15.39 2.09 -1.77
CA GLY A 90 16.50 1.60 -2.59
C GLY A 90 16.57 0.07 -2.72
N ARG A 91 15.54 -0.66 -2.28
CA ARG A 91 15.48 -2.13 -2.26
C ARG A 91 14.47 -2.73 -3.26
N GLY A 92 13.99 -1.95 -4.23
CA GLY A 92 13.01 -2.41 -5.23
C GLY A 92 11.56 -2.52 -4.75
N ILE A 93 11.26 -2.33 -3.47
CA ILE A 93 9.89 -2.44 -2.90
C ILE A 93 8.87 -1.57 -3.63
N GLY A 94 9.23 -0.33 -3.95
CA GLY A 94 8.34 0.58 -4.67
C GLY A 94 8.00 0.06 -6.07
N ASN A 95 8.97 -0.54 -6.77
CA ASN A 95 8.75 -1.12 -8.09
C ASN A 95 7.85 -2.34 -8.01
N ALA A 96 8.12 -3.24 -7.06
CA ALA A 96 7.26 -4.40 -6.83
C ALA A 96 5.82 -3.98 -6.54
N LEU A 97 5.60 -2.96 -5.70
CA LEU A 97 4.24 -2.46 -5.44
C LEU A 97 3.54 -1.91 -6.69
N LEU A 98 4.27 -1.31 -7.65
CA LEU A 98 3.70 -0.84 -8.91
C LEU A 98 3.19 -2.00 -9.77
N GLU A 99 3.97 -3.07 -9.88
CA GLU A 99 3.64 -4.26 -10.69
C GLU A 99 2.33 -4.93 -10.27
N PHE A 100 1.94 -4.82 -8.99
CA PHE A 100 0.66 -5.35 -8.50
C PHE A 100 -0.51 -4.36 -8.64
N ALA A 101 -0.23 -3.09 -8.90
CA ALA A 101 -1.23 -2.03 -9.01
C ALA A 101 -1.68 -1.74 -10.45
N GLU A 102 -0.97 -2.28 -11.45
CA GLU A 102 -1.37 -2.37 -12.87
C GLU A 102 -2.48 -3.41 -13.08
#